data_AF-A0A7Z9FJX6-F1
#
_entry.id   AF-A0A7Z9FJX6-F1
#
_cell.length_a   1.000
_cell.length_b   1.000
_cell.length_c   1.000
_cell.angle_alpha   90.00
_cell.angle_beta   90.00
_cell.angle_gamma   90.00
#
_symmetry.space_group_name_H-M   'P 1'
#
loop_
_entity.id
_entity.type
_entity.pdbx_description
1 polymer ?
#
loop_
_entity_poly.entity_id
_entity_poly.type
_entity_poly.pdbx_seq_one_letter_code
_entity_poly.pdbx_strand_id
1 'polypeptide(L)'
;MARSLITRKSNMVGIVISNVTSNPFYPEVLDLLSRKFQENGQKVMLFVVHRDQSLDDILPQLLEYQVDGILITAVTLSSAMAFECERWGTPVTLFNRYVPGSNASWFCCDNIAGGRTVGQLFIDSELKRPAYIAGSENTSTSIDREKGFMEIMNENGIKTLREVGNYNYNDAYAAAIQLVDRPNPVDSIFCSNDIMAFGALDAIRSGMDLKVPEDVSIIGFDDIPMASWPSFNLTTVRQPVRRMV
;
A
#
# COMPACT_ATOMS: atom_id res chain seq x y z
N MET A 1 8.94 -9.71 -34.55
CA MET A 1 7.51 -9.57 -34.87
C MET A 1 6.94 -10.76 -35.68
N ALA A 2 7.73 -11.53 -36.45
CA ALA A 2 7.20 -12.69 -37.19
C ALA A 2 6.82 -13.93 -36.33
N ARG A 3 7.33 -14.05 -35.10
CA ARG A 3 7.09 -15.22 -34.22
C ARG A 3 5.79 -15.12 -33.40
N SER A 4 5.36 -13.91 -33.01
CA SER A 4 4.14 -13.68 -32.20
C SER A 4 2.85 -13.94 -32.96
N LEU A 5 2.85 -13.68 -34.28
CA LEU A 5 1.71 -13.96 -35.17
C LEU A 5 1.41 -15.46 -35.31
N ILE A 6 2.42 -16.31 -35.10
CA ILE A 6 2.28 -17.78 -35.21
C ILE A 6 1.93 -18.39 -33.85
N THR A 7 2.47 -17.87 -32.74
CA THR A 7 2.28 -18.44 -31.39
C THR A 7 1.19 -17.77 -30.56
N ARG A 8 0.62 -16.64 -31.02
CA ARG A 8 -0.25 -15.73 -30.21
C ARG A 8 0.34 -15.36 -28.85
N LYS A 9 1.67 -15.37 -28.73
CA LYS A 9 2.40 -14.97 -27.51
C LYS A 9 3.41 -13.88 -27.82
N SER A 10 3.35 -12.78 -27.10
CA SER A 10 4.30 -11.68 -27.19
C SER A 10 5.53 -11.87 -26.30
N ASN A 11 5.44 -12.75 -25.28
CA ASN A 11 6.37 -12.83 -24.15
C ASN A 11 6.54 -11.47 -23.45
N MET A 12 5.52 -10.62 -23.49
CA MET A 12 5.52 -9.32 -22.83
C MET A 12 4.47 -9.29 -21.72
N VAL A 13 4.81 -8.73 -20.58
CA VAL A 13 3.90 -8.50 -19.46
C VAL A 13 3.84 -7.02 -19.19
N GLY A 14 2.63 -6.47 -19.16
CA GLY A 14 2.39 -5.09 -18.75
C GLY A 14 2.33 -4.99 -17.24
N ILE A 15 3.10 -4.10 -16.63
CA ILE A 15 2.95 -3.73 -15.21
C ILE A 15 2.44 -2.30 -15.17
N VAL A 16 1.26 -2.12 -14.59
CA VAL A 16 0.66 -0.81 -14.36
C VAL A 16 0.77 -0.44 -12.89
N ILE A 17 1.38 0.71 -12.64
CA ILE A 17 1.69 1.18 -11.30
C ILE A 17 1.37 2.67 -11.17
N SER A 18 1.07 3.11 -9.96
CA SER A 18 0.97 4.51 -9.56
C SER A 18 1.84 4.74 -8.33
N ASN A 19 2.10 6.00 -8.00
CA ASN A 19 2.85 6.38 -6.79
C ASN A 19 4.26 5.75 -6.69
N VAL A 20 4.89 5.42 -7.83
CA VAL A 20 6.24 4.80 -7.89
C VAL A 20 7.27 5.63 -7.14
N THR A 21 7.19 6.97 -7.25
CA THR A 21 8.17 7.90 -6.68
C THR A 21 7.88 8.28 -5.24
N SER A 22 6.64 8.12 -4.77
CA SER A 22 6.21 8.56 -3.45
C SER A 22 6.19 7.44 -2.42
N ASN A 23 6.04 6.17 -2.82
CA ASN A 23 6.09 5.03 -1.90
C ASN A 23 7.24 4.06 -2.27
N PRO A 24 8.35 4.05 -1.49
CA PRO A 24 9.50 3.16 -1.70
C PRO A 24 9.20 1.65 -1.69
N PHE A 25 8.02 1.23 -1.23
CA PHE A 25 7.58 -0.16 -1.32
C PHE A 25 7.55 -0.68 -2.77
N TYR A 26 7.11 0.15 -3.72
CA TYR A 26 6.89 -0.32 -5.08
C TYR A 26 8.16 -0.49 -5.95
N PRO A 27 9.20 0.36 -5.84
CA PRO A 27 10.47 0.10 -6.48
C PRO A 27 11.07 -1.27 -6.13
N GLU A 28 11.00 -1.70 -4.86
CA GLU A 28 11.46 -3.04 -4.44
C GLU A 28 10.65 -4.16 -5.11
N VAL A 29 9.32 -4.04 -5.06
CA VAL A 29 8.39 -4.97 -5.71
C VAL A 29 8.67 -5.08 -7.21
N LEU A 30 8.87 -3.94 -7.89
CA LEU A 30 9.12 -3.89 -9.33
C LEU A 30 10.45 -4.55 -9.71
N ASP A 31 11.52 -4.33 -8.93
CA ASP A 31 12.79 -5.00 -9.15
C ASP A 31 12.65 -6.53 -9.04
N LEU A 32 11.97 -7.01 -8.00
CA LEU A 32 11.73 -8.45 -7.81
C LEU A 32 10.88 -9.05 -8.94
N LEU A 33 9.78 -8.40 -9.32
CA LEU A 33 8.90 -8.86 -10.40
C LEU A 33 9.64 -8.86 -11.74
N SER A 34 10.39 -7.79 -12.02
CA SER A 34 11.18 -7.64 -13.25
C SER A 34 12.18 -8.79 -13.40
N ARG A 35 12.93 -9.11 -12.33
CA ARG A 35 13.84 -10.25 -12.33
C ARG A 35 13.08 -11.56 -12.58
N LYS A 36 11.92 -11.75 -11.93
CA LYS A 36 11.16 -12.99 -12.07
C LYS A 36 10.61 -13.21 -13.47
N PHE A 37 10.13 -12.15 -14.11
CA PHE A 37 9.69 -12.20 -15.50
C PHE A 37 10.87 -12.44 -16.47
N GLN A 38 12.01 -11.79 -16.23
CA GLN A 38 13.22 -11.98 -17.04
C GLN A 38 13.77 -13.42 -16.95
N GLU A 39 13.77 -14.03 -15.76
CA GLU A 39 14.12 -15.44 -15.56
C GLU A 39 13.27 -16.39 -16.42
N ASN A 40 12.00 -16.03 -16.64
CA ASN A 40 11.05 -16.78 -17.48
C ASN A 40 11.13 -16.42 -18.97
N GLY A 41 12.09 -15.58 -19.39
CA GLY A 41 12.23 -15.11 -20.76
C GLY A 41 11.16 -14.10 -21.20
N GLN A 42 10.45 -13.50 -20.25
CA GLN A 42 9.43 -12.48 -20.49
C GLN A 42 10.04 -11.08 -20.36
N LYS A 43 9.49 -10.13 -21.13
CA LYS A 43 9.84 -8.71 -21.06
C LYS A 43 8.79 -7.95 -20.28
N VAL A 44 9.23 -7.05 -19.41
CA VAL A 44 8.33 -6.18 -18.65
C VAL A 44 8.16 -4.86 -19.39
N MET A 45 6.91 -4.45 -19.59
CA MET A 45 6.53 -3.11 -20.03
C MET A 45 5.94 -2.36 -18.84
N LEU A 46 6.60 -1.29 -18.41
CA LEU A 46 6.15 -0.48 -17.29
C LEU A 46 5.25 0.66 -17.79
N PHE A 47 4.08 0.77 -17.20
CA PHE A 47 3.16 1.88 -17.39
C PHE A 47 2.91 2.56 -16.05
N VAL A 48 3.14 3.86 -15.99
CA VAL A 48 2.95 4.66 -14.78
C VAL A 48 1.70 5.51 -14.95
N VAL A 49 0.76 5.35 -14.02
CA VAL A 49 -0.45 6.17 -13.91
C VAL A 49 -0.13 7.33 -12.99
N HIS A 50 -0.15 8.54 -13.55
CA HIS A 50 0.03 9.78 -12.80
C HIS A 50 -1.27 10.22 -12.11
N ARG A 51 -1.20 11.15 -11.15
CA ARG A 51 -2.37 11.58 -10.33
C ARG A 51 -3.53 12.16 -11.15
N ASP A 52 -3.21 12.76 -12.28
CA ASP A 52 -4.13 13.37 -13.25
C ASP A 52 -4.63 12.39 -14.32
N GLN A 53 -4.18 11.14 -14.26
CA GLN A 53 -4.55 10.08 -15.19
C GLN A 53 -5.36 9.00 -14.50
N SER A 54 -6.26 8.40 -15.26
CA SER A 54 -6.95 7.19 -14.84
C SER A 54 -6.28 5.97 -15.46
N LEU A 55 -6.51 4.80 -14.85
CA LEU A 55 -6.14 3.53 -15.49
C LEU A 55 -6.81 3.38 -16.86
N ASP A 56 -8.04 3.89 -16.98
CA ASP A 56 -8.87 3.80 -18.18
C ASP A 56 -8.24 4.54 -19.38
N ASP A 57 -7.35 5.51 -19.15
CA ASP A 57 -6.60 6.22 -20.21
C ASP A 57 -5.40 5.42 -20.74
N ILE A 58 -4.81 4.58 -19.89
CA ILE A 58 -3.55 3.88 -20.14
C ILE A 58 -3.79 2.46 -20.62
N LEU A 59 -4.83 1.81 -20.11
CA LEU A 59 -5.11 0.41 -20.40
C LEU A 59 -5.34 0.14 -21.91
N PRO A 60 -6.08 0.96 -22.67
CA PRO A 60 -6.22 0.76 -24.12
C PRO A 60 -4.88 0.76 -24.86
N GLN A 61 -4.00 1.71 -24.50
CA GLN A 61 -2.65 1.80 -25.08
C GLN A 61 -1.83 0.56 -24.77
N LEU A 62 -1.97 0.01 -23.56
CA LEU A 62 -1.30 -1.21 -23.15
C LEU A 62 -1.78 -2.43 -23.94
N LEU A 63 -3.09 -2.52 -24.17
CA LEU A 63 -3.71 -3.60 -24.96
C LEU A 63 -3.24 -3.61 -26.43
N GLU A 64 -2.92 -2.45 -27.02
CA GLU A 64 -2.34 -2.36 -28.37
C GLU A 64 -1.00 -3.09 -28.51
N TYR A 65 -0.23 -3.21 -27.42
CA TYR A 65 1.04 -3.94 -27.42
C TYR A 65 0.87 -5.46 -27.38
N GLN A 66 -0.35 -6.00 -27.30
CA GLN A 66 -0.64 -7.44 -27.27
C GLN A 66 0.16 -8.18 -26.18
N VAL A 67 0.22 -7.60 -24.97
CA VAL A 67 0.86 -8.26 -23.83
C VAL A 67 0.15 -9.57 -23.48
N ASP A 68 0.90 -10.55 -22.98
CA ASP A 68 0.38 -11.85 -22.57
C ASP A 68 -0.36 -11.78 -21.22
N GLY A 69 -0.23 -10.67 -20.49
CA GLY A 69 -0.90 -10.43 -19.21
C GLY A 69 -0.59 -9.05 -18.63
N ILE A 70 -1.41 -8.63 -17.68
CA ILE A 70 -1.33 -7.32 -17.02
C ILE A 70 -1.29 -7.51 -15.50
N LEU A 71 -0.32 -6.90 -14.85
CA LEU A 71 -0.24 -6.78 -13.39
C LEU A 71 -0.52 -5.34 -12.97
N ILE A 72 -1.45 -5.13 -12.03
CA ILE A 72 -1.83 -3.79 -11.55
C ILE A 72 -1.57 -3.69 -10.05
N THR A 73 -0.74 -2.75 -9.60
CA THR A 73 -0.30 -2.67 -8.20
C THR A 73 -1.02 -1.61 -7.37
N ALA A 74 -1.41 -0.49 -7.99
CA ALA A 74 -1.67 0.73 -7.24
C ALA A 74 -2.92 1.55 -7.66
N VAL A 75 -3.67 1.10 -8.68
CA VAL A 75 -4.86 1.82 -9.18
C VAL A 75 -6.11 0.98 -9.01
N THR A 76 -7.23 1.64 -8.71
CA THR A 76 -8.54 1.01 -8.70
C THR A 76 -8.90 0.63 -10.13
N LEU A 77 -9.06 -0.67 -10.38
CA LEU A 77 -9.57 -1.16 -11.66
C LEU A 77 -11.07 -0.90 -11.72
N SER A 78 -11.51 -0.09 -12.67
CA SER A 78 -12.94 0.12 -12.91
C SER A 78 -13.58 -1.17 -13.47
N SER A 79 -14.86 -1.39 -13.19
CA SER A 79 -15.59 -2.55 -13.76
C SER A 79 -15.59 -2.53 -15.29
N ALA A 80 -15.60 -1.34 -15.89
CA ALA A 80 -15.49 -1.16 -17.34
C ALA A 80 -14.16 -1.69 -17.88
N MET A 81 -13.05 -1.40 -17.20
CA MET A 81 -11.72 -1.89 -17.61
C MET A 81 -11.53 -3.38 -17.34
N ALA A 82 -12.13 -3.92 -16.27
CA ALA A 82 -12.15 -5.37 -16.07
C ALA A 82 -12.84 -6.08 -17.24
N PHE A 83 -13.96 -5.54 -17.72
CA PHE A 83 -14.69 -6.05 -18.87
C PHE A 83 -13.91 -5.91 -20.18
N GLU A 84 -13.23 -4.79 -20.42
CA GLU A 84 -12.38 -4.63 -21.59
C GLU A 84 -11.24 -5.66 -21.59
N CYS A 85 -10.50 -5.85 -20.49
CA CYS A 85 -9.48 -6.90 -20.42
C CYS A 85 -10.02 -8.31 -20.73
N GLU A 86 -11.21 -8.64 -20.23
CA GLU A 86 -11.90 -9.89 -20.52
C GLU A 86 -12.23 -10.02 -22.01
N ARG A 87 -12.77 -8.96 -22.62
CA ARG A 87 -13.08 -8.88 -24.05
C ARG A 87 -11.85 -9.09 -24.94
N TRP A 88 -10.70 -8.56 -24.53
CA TRP A 88 -9.44 -8.72 -25.25
C TRP A 88 -8.73 -10.06 -24.97
N GLY A 89 -9.23 -10.84 -24.00
CA GLY A 89 -8.66 -12.14 -23.62
C GLY A 89 -7.33 -12.03 -22.88
N THR A 90 -6.99 -10.85 -22.36
CA THR A 90 -5.73 -10.61 -21.66
C THR A 90 -5.93 -10.77 -20.15
N PRO A 91 -5.23 -11.72 -19.48
CA PRO A 91 -5.41 -11.94 -18.05
C PRO A 91 -4.90 -10.74 -17.24
N VAL A 92 -5.68 -10.34 -16.23
CA VAL A 92 -5.33 -9.27 -15.30
C VAL A 92 -5.16 -9.83 -13.90
N THR A 93 -4.06 -9.44 -13.26
CA THR A 93 -3.80 -9.74 -11.86
C THR A 93 -3.56 -8.47 -11.05
N LEU A 94 -4.16 -8.37 -9.88
CA LEU A 94 -3.97 -7.27 -8.94
C LEU A 94 -2.92 -7.65 -7.89
N PHE A 95 -1.95 -6.78 -7.66
CA PHE A 95 -0.88 -6.95 -6.67
C PHE A 95 -1.14 -6.06 -5.45
N ASN A 96 -1.02 -6.63 -4.26
CA ASN A 96 -1.15 -5.95 -2.97
C ASN A 96 -2.52 -5.26 -2.75
N ARG A 97 -3.54 -5.67 -3.51
CA ARG A 97 -4.92 -5.22 -3.38
C ARG A 97 -5.87 -6.16 -4.09
N TYR A 98 -7.14 -6.04 -3.73
CA TYR A 98 -8.27 -6.60 -4.49
C TYR A 98 -9.35 -5.54 -4.72
N VAL A 99 -10.24 -5.81 -5.66
CA VAL A 99 -11.45 -5.02 -5.93
C VAL A 99 -12.66 -5.91 -5.66
N PRO A 100 -13.54 -5.58 -4.69
CA PRO A 100 -14.74 -6.35 -4.42
C PRO A 100 -15.59 -6.55 -5.68
N GLY A 101 -16.01 -7.78 -5.96
CA GLY A 101 -16.84 -8.13 -7.11
C GLY A 101 -16.10 -8.18 -8.47
N SER A 102 -14.78 -7.98 -8.49
CA SER A 102 -13.99 -8.18 -9.71
C SER A 102 -13.64 -9.66 -9.92
N ASN A 103 -13.64 -10.09 -11.19
CA ASN A 103 -13.16 -11.42 -11.61
C ASN A 103 -11.62 -11.46 -11.79
N ALA A 104 -10.91 -10.35 -11.60
CA ALA A 104 -9.46 -10.32 -11.72
C ALA A 104 -8.82 -11.20 -10.63
N SER A 105 -7.78 -11.94 -11.02
CA SER A 105 -6.93 -12.62 -10.03
C SER A 105 -6.26 -11.57 -9.15
N TRP A 106 -5.98 -11.91 -7.89
CA TRP A 106 -5.30 -10.98 -6.99
C TRP A 106 -4.48 -11.74 -5.96
N PHE A 107 -3.48 -11.06 -5.43
CA PHE A 107 -2.72 -11.54 -4.28
C PHE A 107 -2.20 -10.36 -3.45
N CYS A 108 -2.31 -10.49 -2.14
CA CYS A 108 -1.82 -9.52 -1.16
C CYS A 108 -1.43 -10.25 0.12
N CYS A 109 -0.77 -9.54 1.04
CA CYS A 109 -0.64 -10.04 2.40
C CYS A 109 -1.99 -10.01 3.13
N ASP A 110 -2.07 -10.69 4.27
CA ASP A 110 -3.24 -10.61 5.15
C ASP A 110 -3.20 -9.29 5.92
N ASN A 111 -3.81 -8.27 5.32
CA ASN A 111 -3.86 -6.91 5.86
C ASN A 111 -4.68 -6.85 7.16
N ILE A 112 -5.73 -7.67 7.29
CA ILE A 112 -6.56 -7.72 8.50
C ILE A 112 -5.73 -8.30 9.65
N ALA A 113 -5.05 -9.44 9.44
CA ALA A 113 -4.17 -10.01 10.45
C ALA A 113 -3.02 -9.05 10.82
N GLY A 114 -2.47 -8.33 9.84
CA GLY A 114 -1.47 -7.29 10.09
C GLY A 114 -1.99 -6.17 11.01
N GLY A 115 -3.19 -5.65 10.72
CA GLY A 115 -3.85 -4.65 11.57
C GLY A 115 -4.14 -5.17 12.98
N ARG A 116 -4.64 -6.41 13.11
CA ARG A 116 -4.88 -7.05 14.42
C ARG A 116 -3.60 -7.21 15.22
N THR A 117 -2.49 -7.55 14.57
CA THR A 117 -1.19 -7.70 15.24
C THR A 117 -0.74 -6.39 15.89
N VAL A 118 -0.89 -5.27 15.19
CA VAL A 118 -0.58 -3.94 15.76
C VAL A 118 -1.56 -3.59 16.88
N GLY A 119 -2.84 -3.89 16.69
CA GLY A 119 -3.85 -3.68 17.72
C GLY A 119 -3.51 -4.42 19.01
N GLN A 120 -3.13 -5.70 18.90
CA GLN A 120 -2.73 -6.50 20.06
C GLN A 120 -1.48 -5.94 20.73
N LEU A 121 -0.49 -5.51 19.95
CA LEU A 121 0.72 -4.88 20.48
C LEU A 121 0.40 -3.61 21.28
N PHE A 122 -0.59 -2.81 20.86
CA PHE A 122 -1.04 -1.65 21.62
C PHE A 122 -1.67 -2.01 22.96
N ILE A 123 -2.50 -3.07 22.98
CA ILE A 123 -3.10 -3.59 24.22
C ILE A 123 -2.02 -4.11 25.17
N ASP A 124 -1.09 -4.92 24.66
CA ASP A 124 -0.02 -5.53 25.45
C ASP A 124 0.96 -4.48 26.00
N SER A 125 1.12 -3.36 25.29
CA SER A 125 1.91 -2.20 25.71
C SER A 125 1.14 -1.23 26.63
N GLU A 126 -0.11 -1.58 26.98
CA GLU A 126 -1.01 -0.80 27.83
C GLU A 126 -1.27 0.65 27.37
N LEU A 127 -1.13 0.93 26.07
CA LEU A 127 -1.38 2.24 25.48
C LEU A 127 -2.84 2.64 25.66
N LYS A 128 -3.09 3.91 26.02
CA LYS A 128 -4.41 4.35 26.51
C LYS A 128 -5.19 5.15 25.48
N ARG A 129 -4.52 5.88 24.60
CA ARG A 129 -5.14 6.83 23.67
C ARG A 129 -4.61 6.63 22.25
N PRO A 130 -4.92 5.49 21.63
CA PRO A 130 -4.43 5.17 20.31
C PRO A 130 -5.15 5.97 19.22
N ALA A 131 -4.43 6.19 18.13
CA ALA A 131 -4.97 6.70 16.89
C ALA A 131 -4.51 5.89 15.69
N TYR A 132 -5.29 6.01 14.61
CA TYR A 132 -5.00 5.43 13.31
C TYR A 132 -4.94 6.52 12.24
N ILE A 133 -3.87 6.53 11.45
CA ILE A 133 -3.76 7.35 10.24
C ILE A 133 -3.99 6.44 9.04
N ALA A 134 -5.19 6.55 8.46
CA ALA A 134 -5.62 5.75 7.33
C ALA A 134 -4.87 6.12 6.03
N GLY A 135 -4.76 5.15 5.13
CA GLY A 135 -4.38 5.41 3.75
C GLY A 135 -5.54 6.00 2.94
N SER A 136 -5.54 5.75 1.63
CA SER A 136 -6.67 6.14 0.78
C SER A 136 -7.93 5.33 1.11
N GLU A 137 -9.04 6.02 1.39
CA GLU A 137 -10.33 5.47 1.85
C GLU A 137 -10.88 4.33 0.99
N ASN A 138 -10.68 4.40 -0.32
CA ASN A 138 -11.29 3.46 -1.27
C ASN A 138 -10.39 2.27 -1.62
N THR A 139 -9.32 2.01 -0.85
CA THR A 139 -8.39 0.91 -1.13
C THR A 139 -8.61 -0.25 -0.17
N SER A 140 -8.69 -1.47 -0.70
CA SER A 140 -8.81 -2.70 0.12
C SER A 140 -7.70 -2.78 1.17
N THR A 141 -6.47 -2.43 0.82
CA THR A 141 -5.34 -2.36 1.74
C THR A 141 -5.62 -1.47 2.97
N SER A 142 -6.15 -0.25 2.76
CA SER A 142 -6.41 0.68 3.87
C SER A 142 -7.56 0.18 4.73
N ILE A 143 -8.63 -0.28 4.08
CA ILE A 143 -9.85 -0.79 4.72
C ILE A 143 -9.52 -2.00 5.61
N ASP A 144 -8.73 -2.96 5.10
CA ASP A 144 -8.43 -4.19 5.82
C ASP A 144 -7.48 -3.95 7.00
N ARG A 145 -6.42 -3.14 6.82
CA ARG A 145 -5.49 -2.77 7.90
C ARG A 145 -6.24 -2.06 9.02
N GLU A 146 -7.10 -1.11 8.66
CA GLU A 146 -7.95 -0.37 9.60
C GLU A 146 -8.90 -1.32 10.33
N LYS A 147 -9.62 -2.16 9.59
CA LYS A 147 -10.58 -3.11 10.14
C LYS A 147 -9.93 -4.00 11.19
N GLY A 148 -8.78 -4.61 10.87
CA GLY A 148 -8.08 -5.47 11.81
C GLY A 148 -7.64 -4.74 13.09
N PHE A 149 -7.14 -3.51 12.96
CA PHE A 149 -6.75 -2.70 14.11
C PHE A 149 -7.95 -2.31 14.99
N MET A 150 -9.01 -1.77 14.35
CA MET A 150 -10.20 -1.31 15.03
C MET A 150 -10.97 -2.46 15.71
N GLU A 151 -10.96 -3.66 15.14
CA GLU A 151 -11.53 -4.86 15.77
C GLU A 151 -10.93 -5.09 17.17
N ILE A 152 -9.60 -5.11 17.29
CA ILE A 152 -8.92 -5.32 18.58
C ILE A 152 -9.20 -4.18 19.56
N MET A 153 -9.18 -2.93 19.09
CA MET A 153 -9.47 -1.77 19.93
C MET A 153 -10.90 -1.83 20.49
N ASN A 154 -11.88 -2.17 19.64
CA ASN A 154 -13.28 -2.27 20.01
C ASN A 154 -13.56 -3.43 20.96
N GLU A 155 -12.94 -4.60 20.74
CA GLU A 155 -13.03 -5.76 21.63
C GLU A 155 -12.57 -5.45 23.06
N ASN A 156 -11.62 -4.51 23.20
CA ASN A 156 -11.09 -4.05 24.48
C ASN A 156 -11.75 -2.75 24.99
N GLY A 157 -12.79 -2.25 24.31
CA GLY A 157 -13.52 -1.04 24.71
C GLY A 157 -12.72 0.26 24.58
N ILE A 158 -11.65 0.27 23.78
CA ILE A 158 -10.79 1.43 23.57
C ILE A 158 -11.29 2.26 22.39
N LYS A 159 -11.57 3.54 22.65
CA LYS A 159 -11.90 4.50 21.58
C LYS A 159 -10.63 4.95 20.90
N THR A 160 -10.62 4.86 19.57
CA THR A 160 -9.47 5.21 18.74
C THR A 160 -9.79 6.45 17.91
N LEU A 161 -8.88 7.43 17.89
CA LEU A 161 -9.01 8.57 16.97
C LEU A 161 -8.54 8.19 15.57
N ARG A 162 -9.10 8.85 14.55
CA ARG A 162 -8.81 8.53 13.15
C ARG A 162 -8.60 9.79 12.35
N GLU A 163 -7.54 9.80 11.54
CA GLU A 163 -7.29 10.79 10.49
C GLU A 163 -6.87 10.08 9.20
N VAL A 164 -6.73 10.84 8.11
CA VAL A 164 -6.40 10.32 6.77
C VAL A 164 -5.08 10.90 6.27
N GLY A 165 -4.14 10.03 5.91
CA GLY A 165 -2.82 10.40 5.38
C GLY A 165 -2.60 10.02 3.90
N ASN A 166 -3.59 9.42 3.22
CA ASN A 166 -3.58 9.15 1.78
C ASN A 166 -2.32 8.43 1.22
N TYR A 167 -1.63 7.64 2.04
CA TYR A 167 -0.33 7.05 1.69
C TYR A 167 0.72 8.09 1.25
N ASN A 168 0.65 9.30 1.80
CA ASN A 168 1.57 10.38 1.51
C ASN A 168 2.17 10.98 2.78
N TYR A 169 3.45 11.33 2.70
CA TYR A 169 4.19 11.94 3.80
C TYR A 169 3.53 13.23 4.33
N ASN A 170 3.17 14.18 3.46
CA ASN A 170 2.69 15.50 3.87
C ASN A 170 1.31 15.44 4.55
N ASP A 171 0.41 14.64 3.99
CA ASP A 171 -0.93 14.45 4.55
C ASP A 171 -0.85 13.76 5.92
N ALA A 172 0.03 12.76 6.06
CA ALA A 172 0.27 12.09 7.33
C ALA A 172 0.95 12.99 8.37
N TYR A 173 1.88 13.85 7.96
CA TYR A 173 2.48 14.87 8.81
C TYR A 173 1.40 15.81 9.38
N ALA A 174 0.52 16.32 8.52
CA ALA A 174 -0.58 17.19 8.93
C ALA A 174 -1.60 16.46 9.83
N ALA A 175 -1.92 15.21 9.52
CA ALA A 175 -2.81 14.36 10.32
C ALA A 175 -2.24 14.09 11.72
N ALA A 176 -0.94 13.82 11.83
CA ALA A 176 -0.29 13.59 13.12
C ALA A 176 -0.34 14.82 14.03
N ILE A 177 -0.12 16.02 13.48
CA ILE A 177 -0.28 17.28 14.22
C ILE A 177 -1.72 17.41 14.74
N GLN A 178 -2.72 17.15 13.90
CA GLN A 178 -4.14 17.24 14.29
C GLN A 178 -4.53 16.24 15.38
N LEU A 179 -3.87 15.09 15.45
CA LEU A 179 -4.11 14.09 16.50
C LEU A 179 -3.50 14.50 17.84
N VAL A 180 -2.32 15.11 17.83
CA VAL A 180 -1.57 15.46 19.05
C VAL A 180 -1.91 16.85 19.57
N ASP A 181 -2.37 17.79 18.74
CA ASP A 181 -2.78 19.15 19.18
C ASP A 181 -4.17 19.17 19.89
N ARG A 182 -4.77 18.00 20.12
CA ARG A 182 -6.08 17.88 20.79
C ARG A 182 -5.94 18.07 22.31
N PRO A 183 -6.98 18.53 23.02
CA PRO A 183 -6.96 18.70 24.48
C PRO A 183 -6.62 17.43 25.26
N ASN A 184 -6.88 16.25 24.66
CA ASN A 184 -6.46 14.96 25.17
C ASN A 184 -5.62 14.27 24.09
N PRO A 185 -4.29 14.53 24.05
CA PRO A 185 -3.43 14.10 22.96
C PRO A 185 -3.26 12.58 22.93
N VAL A 186 -3.11 12.02 21.74
CA VAL A 186 -2.86 10.59 21.55
C VAL A 186 -1.50 10.20 22.12
N ASP A 187 -1.37 8.98 22.65
CA ASP A 187 -0.09 8.43 23.11
C ASP A 187 0.53 7.43 22.11
N SER A 188 -0.23 7.09 21.07
CA SER A 188 0.18 6.11 20.09
C SER A 188 -0.53 6.32 18.75
N ILE A 189 0.20 6.10 17.66
CA ILE A 189 -0.28 6.25 16.29
C ILE A 189 0.12 5.02 15.48
N PHE A 190 -0.86 4.34 14.92
CA PHE A 190 -0.65 3.36 13.86
C PHE A 190 -0.90 4.02 12.51
N CYS A 191 0.15 4.12 11.69
CA CYS A 191 0.06 4.61 10.32
C CYS A 191 -0.15 3.44 9.37
N SER A 192 -1.07 3.58 8.42
CA SER A 192 -1.37 2.51 7.45
C SER A 192 -0.17 2.11 6.59
N ASN A 193 0.91 2.91 6.50
CA ASN A 193 2.21 2.46 5.99
C ASN A 193 3.40 3.30 6.48
N ASP A 194 4.62 2.88 6.12
CA ASP A 194 5.88 3.47 6.58
C ASP A 194 6.13 4.90 6.09
N ILE A 195 5.77 5.24 4.85
CA ILE A 195 5.96 6.62 4.36
C ILE A 195 5.09 7.61 5.16
N MET A 196 3.89 7.20 5.58
CA MET A 196 3.06 7.98 6.48
C MET A 196 3.62 8.00 7.91
N ALA A 197 4.18 6.87 8.37
CA ALA A 197 4.84 6.80 9.67
C ALA A 197 6.04 7.74 9.78
N PHE A 198 6.81 7.92 8.69
CA PHE A 198 7.87 8.94 8.65
C PHE A 198 7.32 10.37 8.73
N GLY A 199 6.21 10.65 8.02
CA GLY A 199 5.51 11.93 8.14
C GLY A 199 5.06 12.21 9.58
N ALA A 200 4.50 11.20 10.25
CA ALA A 200 4.14 11.29 11.66
C ALA A 200 5.36 11.47 12.58
N LEU A 201 6.44 10.71 12.37
CA LEU A 201 7.69 10.83 13.13
C LEU A 201 8.25 12.25 13.06
N ASP A 202 8.32 12.82 11.86
CA ASP A 202 8.86 14.16 11.66
C ASP A 202 7.92 15.24 12.24
N ALA A 203 6.60 15.06 12.14
CA ALA A 203 5.62 15.94 12.77
C ALA A 203 5.80 15.99 14.29
N ILE A 204 5.92 14.82 14.94
CA ILE A 204 6.05 14.72 16.39
C ILE A 204 7.41 15.24 16.85
N ARG A 205 8.50 14.75 16.24
CA ARG A 205 9.87 15.09 16.68
C ARG A 205 10.25 16.52 16.33
N SER A 206 10.09 16.90 15.06
CA SER A 206 10.60 18.19 14.57
C SER A 206 9.53 19.28 14.58
N GLY A 207 8.27 18.92 14.32
CA GLY A 207 7.17 19.88 14.28
C GLY A 207 6.64 20.28 15.66
N MET A 208 6.72 19.38 16.64
CA MET A 208 6.14 19.56 17.98
C MET A 208 7.15 19.43 19.13
N ASP A 209 8.41 19.09 18.84
CA ASP A 209 9.49 18.89 19.84
C ASP A 209 9.16 17.81 20.89
N LEU A 210 8.42 16.77 20.49
CA LEU A 210 8.04 15.62 21.31
C LEU A 210 8.93 14.40 20.99
N LYS A 211 9.10 13.53 21.97
CA LYS A 211 9.93 12.33 21.85
C LYS A 211 9.12 11.13 21.38
N VAL A 212 9.76 10.31 20.56
CA VAL A 212 9.23 9.02 20.09
C VAL A 212 10.25 7.95 20.42
N PRO A 213 9.90 6.94 21.25
CA PRO A 213 8.53 6.56 21.64
C PRO A 213 7.98 7.17 22.95
N GLU A 214 8.74 7.99 23.67
CA GLU A 214 8.42 8.35 25.06
C GLU A 214 7.13 9.17 25.25
N ASP A 215 6.85 10.11 24.35
CA ASP A 215 5.63 10.92 24.41
C ASP A 215 4.54 10.36 23.50
N VAL A 216 4.92 9.90 22.29
CA VAL A 216 4.01 9.27 21.33
C VAL A 216 4.72 8.09 20.66
N SER A 217 4.13 6.90 20.76
CA SER A 217 4.61 5.72 20.05
C SER A 217 4.08 5.66 18.61
N ILE A 218 4.94 5.37 17.63
CA ILE A 218 4.55 5.32 16.22
C ILE A 218 4.87 3.95 15.63
N ILE A 219 3.88 3.36 14.96
CA ILE A 219 4.02 2.10 14.22
C ILE A 219 3.63 2.29 12.76
N GLY A 220 4.44 1.77 11.85
CA GLY A 220 4.18 1.74 10.42
C GLY A 220 3.69 0.38 9.89
N PHE A 221 3.71 0.26 8.57
CA PHE A 221 3.41 -0.98 7.85
C PHE A 221 4.17 -0.94 6.52
N ASP A 222 4.69 -2.08 6.09
CA ASP A 222 5.37 -2.40 4.82
C ASP A 222 6.77 -2.96 5.09
N ASP A 223 7.49 -2.44 6.09
CA ASP A 223 8.91 -2.66 6.37
C ASP A 223 9.81 -2.32 5.19
N ILE A 224 9.62 -1.11 4.66
CA ILE A 224 10.50 -0.58 3.61
C ILE A 224 11.93 -0.40 4.15
N PRO A 225 12.98 -0.45 3.31
CA PRO A 225 14.36 -0.42 3.78
C PRO A 225 14.70 0.75 4.73
N MET A 226 14.09 1.91 4.49
CA MET A 226 14.25 3.12 5.30
C MET A 226 13.78 2.94 6.76
N ALA A 227 12.83 2.04 7.04
CA ALA A 227 12.28 1.85 8.39
C ALA A 227 13.38 1.45 9.39
N SER A 228 14.35 0.64 8.93
CA SER A 228 15.48 0.18 9.72
C SER A 228 16.62 1.18 9.90
N TRP A 229 16.58 2.34 9.23
CA TRP A 229 17.65 3.32 9.33
C TRP A 229 17.74 3.89 10.75
N PRO A 230 18.93 4.13 11.33
CA PRO A 230 19.08 4.55 12.72
C PRO A 230 18.28 5.80 13.10
N SER A 231 18.11 6.74 12.18
CA SER A 231 17.33 7.97 12.42
C SER A 231 15.83 7.70 12.63
N PHE A 232 15.30 6.63 12.04
CA PHE A 232 13.91 6.25 12.15
C PHE A 232 13.72 5.12 13.17
N ASN A 233 14.47 4.02 13.00
CA ASN A 233 14.36 2.78 13.79
C ASN A 233 12.89 2.41 14.05
N LEU A 234 12.10 2.47 12.98
CA LEU A 234 10.66 2.43 13.01
C LEU A 234 10.19 1.00 13.30
N THR A 235 9.29 0.84 14.26
CA THR A 235 8.53 -0.39 14.42
C THR A 235 7.49 -0.47 13.30
N THR A 236 7.49 -1.55 12.53
CA THR A 236 6.60 -1.70 11.36
C THR A 236 6.25 -3.15 11.09
N VAL A 237 5.07 -3.38 10.51
CA VAL A 237 4.64 -4.70 10.05
C VAL A 237 5.29 -5.02 8.72
N ARG A 238 6.10 -6.08 8.68
CA ARG A 238 6.74 -6.56 7.45
C ARG A 238 5.75 -7.23 6.51
N GLN A 239 5.66 -6.71 5.29
CA GLN A 239 5.05 -7.46 4.20
C GLN A 239 6.02 -8.52 3.65
N PRO A 240 5.58 -9.76 3.41
CA PRO A 240 6.43 -10.82 2.91
C PRO A 240 6.62 -10.70 1.38
N VAL A 241 7.17 -9.57 0.90
CA VAL A 241 7.25 -9.23 -0.54
C VAL A 241 7.88 -10.34 -1.37
N ARG A 242 8.96 -10.98 -0.87
CA ARG A 242 9.63 -12.09 -1.56
C ARG A 242 8.77 -13.35 -1.76
N ARG A 243 7.70 -13.53 -0.97
CA ARG A 243 6.73 -14.62 -1.14
C ARG A 243 5.58 -14.21 -2.07
N MET A 244 5.37 -12.91 -2.23
CA MET A 244 4.32 -12.35 -3.07
C MET A 244 4.75 -12.28 -4.54
N VAL A 245 6.05 -12.34 -4.84
CA VAL A 245 6.64 -12.29 -6.18
C VAL A 245 7.21 -13.65 -6.57
#